data_AF-A0AAW2ITK6-F1
#
_entry.id   AF-A0AAW2ITK6-F1
#
_cell.length_a   1.000
_cell.length_b   1.000
_cell.length_c   1.000
_cell.angle_alpha   90.00
_cell.angle_beta   90.00
_cell.angle_gamma   90.00
#
_symmetry.space_group_name_H-M   'P 1'
#
loop_
_entity.id
_entity.type
_entity.pdbx_description
1 polymer ?
#
loop_
_entity_poly.entity_id
_entity_poly.type
_entity_poly.pdbx_seq_one_letter_code
_entity_poly.pdbx_strand_id
1 'polypeptide(L)'
;GFVISDWQGVDKITYPWGSNYTTSLLRAINAGIDMVMVPPNITEYVRIVTSHVKNNLIPISRIDDAVRRILRVKITLGLFESPLSDYSLVGEIRTQAHRHLAREAVRKSLVLLKNGKDATKPLIPLPEKERHNPKSLGYADTHERNADWNTNKVTYVGVGQNWT
;
A
#
# COMPACT_ATOMS: atom_id res chain seq x y z
N GLY A 1 -6.68 16.72 -5.12
CA GLY A 1 -5.89 15.63 -5.69
C GLY A 1 -6.69 14.91 -6.75
N PHE A 2 -6.35 13.66 -7.02
CA PHE A 2 -7.10 12.75 -7.89
C PHE A 2 -7.43 11.45 -7.13
N VAL A 3 -8.44 10.72 -7.58
CA VAL A 3 -8.90 9.45 -7.00
C VAL A 3 -8.36 8.30 -7.82
N ILE A 4 -7.66 7.36 -7.18
CA ILE A 4 -7.16 6.14 -7.79
C ILE A 4 -7.95 4.93 -7.28
N SER A 5 -8.24 3.96 -8.16
CA SER A 5 -8.82 2.69 -7.73
C SER A 5 -7.79 1.82 -7.00
N ASP A 6 -8.28 0.83 -6.25
CA ASP A 6 -7.42 -0.26 -5.75
C ASP A 6 -7.11 -1.28 -6.87
N TRP A 7 -6.20 -2.22 -6.60
CA TRP A 7 -5.83 -3.32 -7.48
C TRP A 7 -7.04 -4.16 -7.89
N GLN A 8 -7.36 -4.14 -9.19
CA GLN A 8 -8.55 -4.80 -9.76
C GLN A 8 -9.85 -4.42 -9.03
N GLY A 9 -9.89 -3.25 -8.38
CA GLY A 9 -11.06 -2.78 -7.65
C GLY A 9 -12.25 -2.56 -8.59
N VAL A 10 -11.98 -2.11 -9.82
CA VAL A 10 -13.00 -1.91 -10.86
C VAL A 10 -13.59 -3.25 -11.30
N ASP A 11 -12.79 -4.27 -11.50
CA ASP A 11 -13.21 -5.61 -11.93
C ASP A 11 -14.21 -6.23 -10.94
N LYS A 12 -14.05 -5.92 -9.65
CA LYS A 12 -14.88 -6.41 -8.55
C LYS A 12 -16.25 -5.71 -8.42
N ILE A 13 -16.55 -4.71 -9.26
CA ILE A 13 -17.88 -4.07 -9.32
C ILE A 13 -18.96 -5.05 -9.77
N THR A 14 -18.60 -6.06 -10.56
CA THR A 14 -19.53 -7.08 -11.09
C THR A 14 -19.29 -8.43 -10.43
N TYR A 15 -20.32 -9.27 -10.36
CA TYR A 15 -20.20 -10.66 -9.93
C TYR A 15 -20.69 -11.62 -11.03
N PRO A 16 -19.91 -12.66 -11.41
CA PRO A 16 -18.53 -12.94 -11.01
C PRO A 16 -17.57 -11.78 -11.33
N TRP A 17 -16.47 -11.66 -10.60
CA TRP A 17 -15.51 -10.56 -10.80
C TRP A 17 -14.99 -10.53 -12.24
N GLY A 18 -14.94 -9.33 -12.82
CA GLY A 18 -14.52 -9.12 -14.21
C GLY A 18 -15.53 -9.55 -15.29
N SER A 19 -16.64 -10.20 -14.93
CA SER A 19 -17.63 -10.72 -15.90
C SER A 19 -18.19 -9.66 -16.84
N ASN A 20 -18.23 -8.39 -16.43
CA ASN A 20 -18.61 -7.28 -17.31
C ASN A 20 -17.71 -6.06 -17.07
N TYR A 21 -16.44 -6.20 -17.43
CA TYR A 21 -15.43 -5.15 -17.28
C TYR A 21 -15.80 -3.84 -17.99
N THR A 22 -16.48 -3.92 -19.14
CA THR A 22 -17.02 -2.76 -19.86
C THR A 22 -17.94 -1.92 -18.96
N THR A 23 -18.93 -2.56 -18.35
CA THR A 23 -19.86 -1.85 -17.45
C THR A 23 -19.17 -1.37 -16.18
N SER A 24 -18.23 -2.15 -15.65
CA SER A 24 -17.44 -1.74 -14.49
C SER A 24 -16.66 -0.46 -14.74
N LEU A 25 -15.99 -0.34 -15.90
CA LEU A 25 -15.25 0.86 -16.27
C LEU A 25 -16.16 2.08 -16.42
N LEU A 26 -17.31 1.90 -17.07
CA LEU A 26 -18.30 2.96 -17.21
C LEU A 26 -18.76 3.48 -15.84
N ARG A 27 -19.14 2.57 -14.94
CA ARG A 27 -19.58 2.92 -13.59
C ARG A 27 -18.47 3.59 -12.79
N ALA A 28 -17.27 3.02 -12.79
CA ALA A 28 -16.12 3.52 -12.05
C ALA A 28 -15.74 4.96 -12.43
N ILE A 29 -15.61 5.23 -13.73
CA ILE A 29 -15.18 6.54 -14.22
C ILE A 29 -16.26 7.59 -13.96
N ASN A 30 -17.52 7.28 -14.25
CA ASN A 30 -18.64 8.19 -13.99
C ASN A 30 -18.88 8.41 -12.49
N ALA A 31 -18.53 7.45 -11.62
CA ALA A 31 -18.61 7.60 -10.18
C ALA A 31 -17.53 8.53 -9.59
N GLY A 32 -16.46 8.83 -10.33
CA GLY A 32 -15.43 9.75 -9.85
C GLY A 32 -13.99 9.25 -9.94
N ILE A 33 -13.74 8.00 -10.34
CA ILE A 33 -12.36 7.48 -10.43
C ILE A 33 -11.60 8.21 -11.54
N ASP A 34 -10.46 8.80 -11.19
CA ASP A 34 -9.61 9.57 -12.09
C ASP A 34 -8.52 8.69 -12.72
N MET A 35 -8.04 7.69 -11.97
CA MET A 35 -6.98 6.76 -12.40
C MET A 35 -7.35 5.33 -12.00
N VAL A 36 -7.34 4.40 -12.95
CA VAL A 36 -7.57 2.97 -12.69
C VAL A 36 -6.24 2.27 -12.47
N MET A 37 -6.07 1.66 -11.30
CA MET A 37 -4.86 0.94 -10.92
C MET A 37 -4.86 -0.46 -11.54
N VAL A 38 -3.83 -0.72 -12.36
CA VAL A 38 -3.49 -2.04 -12.92
C VAL A 38 -4.69 -2.69 -13.65
N PRO A 39 -5.08 -2.20 -14.83
CA PRO A 39 -6.00 -2.96 -15.68
C PRO A 39 -5.33 -4.29 -16.08
N PRO A 40 -6.05 -5.42 -16.08
CA PRO A 40 -5.49 -6.72 -16.48
C PRO A 40 -4.89 -6.69 -17.89
N ASN A 41 -5.49 -5.88 -18.76
CA ASN A 41 -5.04 -5.63 -20.12
C ASN A 41 -5.19 -4.14 -20.44
N ILE A 42 -4.06 -3.45 -20.60
CA ILE A 42 -4.03 -2.01 -20.89
C ILE A 42 -4.68 -1.68 -22.24
N THR A 43 -4.47 -2.51 -23.26
CA THR A 43 -5.03 -2.32 -24.60
C THR A 43 -6.56 -2.40 -24.57
N GLU A 44 -7.10 -3.37 -23.83
CA GLU A 44 -8.53 -3.52 -23.66
C GLU A 44 -9.14 -2.36 -22.88
N TYR A 45 -8.49 -1.94 -21.77
CA TYR A 45 -8.88 -0.76 -21.01
C TYR A 45 -9.01 0.48 -21.90
N VAL A 46 -7.96 0.80 -22.67
CA VAL A 46 -7.95 1.97 -23.57
C VAL A 46 -9.06 1.86 -24.62
N ARG A 47 -9.23 0.68 -25.23
CA ARG A 47 -10.27 0.43 -26.24
C ARG A 47 -11.67 0.67 -25.67
N ILE A 48 -11.96 0.14 -24.48
CA ILE A 48 -13.26 0.25 -23.83
C ILE A 48 -13.56 1.69 -23.43
N VAL A 49 -12.63 2.37 -22.74
CA VAL A 49 -12.83 3.76 -22.30
C VAL A 49 -13.02 4.68 -23.52
N THR A 50 -12.20 4.50 -24.56
CA THR A 50 -12.36 5.26 -25.82
C THR A 50 -13.73 5.02 -26.45
N SER A 51 -14.22 3.78 -26.45
CA SER A 51 -15.56 3.45 -26.94
C SER A 51 -16.65 4.15 -26.13
N HIS A 52 -16.56 4.15 -24.79
CA HIS A 52 -17.53 4.84 -23.95
C HIS A 52 -17.59 6.34 -24.21
N VAL A 53 -16.44 6.98 -24.43
CA VAL A 53 -16.38 8.42 -24.75
C VAL A 53 -16.98 8.68 -26.14
N LYS A 54 -16.60 7.89 -27.16
CA LYS A 54 -17.15 8.02 -28.52
C LYS A 54 -18.65 7.83 -28.58
N ASN A 55 -19.20 6.98 -27.73
CA ASN A 55 -20.65 6.72 -27.63
C ASN A 55 -21.37 7.64 -26.63
N ASN A 56 -20.71 8.70 -26.13
CA ASN A 56 -21.26 9.64 -25.14
C ASN A 56 -21.74 9.00 -23.81
N LEU A 57 -21.25 7.80 -23.49
CA LEU A 57 -21.53 7.11 -22.22
C LEU A 57 -20.67 7.68 -21.08
N ILE A 58 -19.47 8.16 -21.41
CA ILE A 58 -18.64 8.99 -20.53
C ILE A 58 -18.48 10.34 -21.23
N PRO A 59 -18.95 11.45 -20.63
CA PRO A 59 -18.79 12.76 -21.25
C PRO A 59 -17.30 13.15 -21.28
N ILE A 60 -16.84 13.81 -22.35
CA ILE A 60 -15.43 14.24 -22.46
C ILE A 60 -15.00 15.12 -21.28
N SER A 61 -15.93 15.92 -20.72
CA SER A 61 -15.70 16.72 -19.52
C SER A 61 -15.30 15.90 -18.30
N ARG A 62 -15.75 14.63 -18.19
CA ARG A 62 -15.33 13.72 -17.12
C ARG A 62 -13.86 13.32 -17.31
N ILE A 63 -13.43 13.07 -18.55
CA ILE A 63 -12.03 12.78 -18.87
C ILE A 63 -11.16 14.01 -18.63
N ASP A 64 -11.60 15.20 -19.06
CA ASP A 64 -10.87 16.45 -18.86
C ASP A 64 -10.68 16.76 -17.36
N ASP A 65 -11.71 16.55 -16.53
CA ASP A 65 -11.60 16.71 -15.09
C ASP A 65 -10.59 15.72 -14.47
N ALA A 66 -10.66 14.44 -14.84
CA ALA A 66 -9.72 13.42 -14.36
C ALA A 66 -8.27 13.77 -14.73
N VAL A 67 -8.02 14.09 -16.00
CA VAL A 67 -6.69 14.46 -16.50
C VAL A 67 -6.19 15.75 -15.85
N ARG A 68 -7.05 16.77 -15.70
CA ARG A 68 -6.71 18.03 -15.01
C ARG A 68 -6.28 17.77 -13.57
N ARG A 69 -6.93 16.87 -12.85
CA ARG A 69 -6.57 16.51 -11.46
C ARG A 69 -5.23 15.78 -11.39
N ILE A 70 -4.98 14.84 -12.30
CA ILE A 70 -3.71 14.11 -12.39
C ILE A 70 -2.57 15.07 -12.71
N LEU A 71 -2.72 15.89 -13.76
CA LEU A 71 -1.70 16.84 -14.17
C LEU A 71 -1.43 17.89 -13.10
N ARG A 72 -2.48 18.37 -12.41
CA ARG A 72 -2.31 19.29 -11.27
C ARG A 72 -1.38 18.69 -10.22
N VAL A 73 -1.61 17.45 -9.79
CA VAL A 73 -0.75 16.81 -8.78
C VAL A 73 0.67 16.62 -9.31
N LYS A 74 0.86 16.19 -10.56
CA LYS A 74 2.19 16.05 -11.16
C LYS A 74 2.98 17.37 -11.20
N ILE A 75 2.32 18.47 -11.58
CA ILE A 75 2.93 19.81 -11.61
C ILE A 75 3.22 20.29 -10.18
N THR A 76 2.28 20.14 -9.24
CA THR A 76 2.48 20.55 -7.84
C THR A 76 3.65 19.81 -7.19
N LEU A 77 3.91 18.56 -7.58
CA LEU A 77 5.05 17.77 -7.10
C LEU A 77 6.37 18.06 -7.83
N GLY A 78 6.38 18.94 -8.83
CA GLY A 78 7.58 19.25 -9.61
C GLY A 78 8.05 18.11 -10.52
N LEU A 79 7.17 17.15 -10.86
CA LEU A 79 7.56 15.96 -11.63
C LEU A 79 7.91 16.27 -13.10
N PHE A 80 7.56 17.46 -13.60
CA PHE A 80 7.96 17.88 -14.94
C PHE A 80 9.36 18.49 -14.95
N GLU A 81 9.76 19.14 -13.86
CA GLU A 81 11.06 19.75 -13.64
C GLU A 81 12.11 18.72 -13.20
N SER A 82 11.70 17.74 -12.39
CA SER A 82 12.55 16.64 -11.90
C SER A 82 11.88 15.28 -12.13
N PRO A 83 11.85 14.79 -13.39
CA PRO A 83 11.14 13.55 -13.74
C PRO A 83 11.91 12.27 -13.38
N LEU A 84 13.21 12.38 -13.10
CA LEU A 84 14.09 11.25 -12.80
C LEU A 84 14.40 11.17 -11.31
N SER A 85 14.64 9.96 -10.83
CA SER A 85 15.05 9.72 -9.46
C SER A 85 16.42 10.35 -9.16
N ASP A 86 16.54 10.94 -7.98
CA ASP A 86 17.81 11.42 -7.45
C ASP A 86 18.58 10.29 -6.77
N TYR A 87 19.63 9.80 -7.43
CA TYR A 87 20.47 8.72 -6.91
C TYR A 87 21.33 9.14 -5.70
N SER A 88 21.48 10.44 -5.41
CA SER A 88 22.18 10.90 -4.20
C SER A 88 21.45 10.48 -2.93
N LEU A 89 20.13 10.27 -3.00
CA LEU A 89 19.27 9.86 -1.88
C LEU A 89 19.35 8.38 -1.55
N VAL A 90 20.12 7.56 -2.28
CA VAL A 90 20.27 6.12 -1.98
C VAL A 90 20.80 5.91 -0.55
N GLY A 91 21.62 6.83 -0.04
CA GLY A 91 22.11 6.82 1.33
C GLY A 91 21.01 6.98 2.41
N GLU A 92 19.84 7.52 2.05
CA GLU A 92 18.70 7.69 2.95
C GLU A 92 17.93 6.39 3.22
N ILE A 93 18.22 5.34 2.45
CA ILE A 93 17.60 4.02 2.62
C ILE A 93 18.14 3.37 3.90
N ARG A 94 17.22 3.09 4.84
CA ARG A 94 17.51 2.40 6.11
C ARG A 94 18.58 3.08 6.97
N THR A 95 18.66 4.42 7.01
CA THR A 95 19.60 5.13 7.89
C THR A 95 19.45 4.75 9.36
N GLN A 96 20.52 4.97 10.16
CA GLN A 96 20.46 4.75 11.60
C GLN A 96 19.40 5.63 12.28
N ALA A 97 19.19 6.85 11.80
CA ALA A 97 18.13 7.74 12.25
C ALA A 97 16.74 7.14 12.02
N HIS A 98 16.44 6.65 10.80
CA HIS A 98 15.18 5.96 10.49
C HIS A 98 14.98 4.71 11.37
N ARG A 99 16.04 3.94 11.64
CA ARG A 99 15.97 2.78 12.54
C ARG A 99 15.70 3.15 13.99
N HIS A 100 16.29 4.24 14.49
CA HIS A 100 16.01 4.73 15.84
C HIS A 100 14.55 5.18 15.98
N LEU A 101 14.04 5.92 15.01
CA LEU A 101 12.64 6.33 14.97
C LEU A 101 11.69 5.12 14.89
N ALA A 102 11.99 4.15 14.02
CA ALA A 102 11.23 2.90 13.94
C ALA A 102 11.25 2.13 15.28
N ARG A 103 12.40 2.06 15.96
CA ARG A 103 12.52 1.43 17.28
C ARG A 103 11.69 2.16 18.34
N GLU A 104 11.62 3.48 18.28
CA GLU A 104 10.74 4.27 19.15
C GLU A 104 9.26 3.99 18.87
N ALA A 105 8.85 4.00 17.59
CA ALA A 105 7.49 3.68 17.18
C ALA A 105 7.06 2.28 17.64
N VAL A 106 7.95 1.28 17.52
CA VAL A 106 7.71 -0.08 18.03
C VAL A 106 7.50 -0.07 19.55
N ARG A 107 8.31 0.67 20.32
CA ARG A 107 8.10 0.76 21.78
C ARG A 107 6.75 1.40 22.13
N LYS A 108 6.34 2.40 21.37
CA LYS A 108 5.08 3.15 21.59
C LYS A 108 3.83 2.43 21.09
N SER A 109 3.95 1.48 20.16
CA SER A 109 2.81 0.70 19.65
C SER A 109 2.42 -0.48 20.54
N LEU A 110 3.26 -0.85 21.51
CA LEU A 110 2.98 -1.96 22.43
C LEU A 110 1.83 -1.59 23.37
N VAL A 111 0.78 -2.43 23.38
CA VAL A 111 -0.32 -2.34 24.34
C VAL A 111 -0.15 -3.41 25.40
N LEU A 112 0.04 -3.01 26.64
CA LEU A 112 0.15 -3.92 27.78
C LEU A 112 -1.23 -4.41 28.20
N LEU A 113 -1.59 -5.64 27.80
CA LEU A 113 -2.89 -6.23 28.12
C LEU A 113 -2.96 -6.80 29.55
N LYS A 114 -1.82 -7.23 30.11
CA LYS A 114 -1.73 -7.82 31.45
C LYS A 114 -0.34 -7.64 32.03
N ASN A 115 -0.26 -7.27 33.31
CA ASN A 115 1.00 -7.10 34.03
C ASN A 115 0.98 -7.84 35.38
N GLY A 116 1.09 -9.17 35.34
CA GLY A 116 0.95 -10.02 36.52
C GLY A 116 -0.46 -10.57 36.73
N LYS A 117 -0.60 -11.52 37.66
CA LYS A 117 -1.92 -12.07 38.07
C LYS A 117 -2.57 -11.23 39.17
N ASP A 118 -1.78 -10.44 39.88
CA ASP A 118 -2.15 -9.64 41.04
C ASP A 118 -1.66 -8.21 40.79
N ALA A 119 -2.50 -7.21 41.08
CA ALA A 119 -2.20 -5.80 40.92
C ALA A 119 -1.02 -5.33 41.79
N THR A 120 -0.72 -6.03 42.89
CA THR A 120 0.35 -5.68 43.83
C THR A 120 1.72 -6.23 43.42
N LYS A 121 1.79 -7.12 42.42
CA LYS A 121 3.03 -7.78 41.97
C LYS A 121 3.19 -7.67 40.45
N PRO A 122 3.58 -6.48 39.93
CA PRO A 122 3.80 -6.30 38.50
C PRO A 122 4.96 -7.15 38.01
N LEU A 123 4.80 -7.75 36.82
CA LEU A 123 5.81 -8.61 36.19
C LEU A 123 6.85 -7.82 35.39
N ILE A 124 6.43 -6.72 34.75
CA ILE A 124 7.32 -5.86 33.96
C ILE A 124 7.49 -4.48 34.61
N PRO A 125 8.67 -3.84 34.48
CA PRO A 125 9.82 -4.24 33.65
C PRO A 125 10.65 -5.39 34.24
N LEU A 126 11.20 -6.25 33.37
CA LEU A 126 12.06 -7.36 33.79
C LEU A 126 13.42 -6.85 34.31
N PRO A 127 13.95 -7.47 35.38
CA PRO A 127 15.31 -7.23 35.86
C PRO A 127 16.32 -7.51 34.75
N GLU A 128 17.41 -6.73 34.72
CA GLU A 128 18.41 -6.79 33.65
C GLU A 128 19.03 -8.19 33.46
N LYS A 129 19.23 -8.91 34.58
CA LYS A 129 19.77 -10.29 34.58
C LYS A 129 18.86 -11.31 33.91
N GLU A 130 17.56 -11.03 33.77
CA GLU A 130 16.57 -11.94 33.20
C GLU A 130 16.18 -11.61 31.75
N ARG A 131 16.60 -10.45 31.23
CA ARG A 131 16.26 -9.98 29.86
C ARG A 131 16.82 -10.85 28.73
N HIS A 132 17.87 -11.63 29.02
CA HIS A 132 18.56 -12.47 28.04
C HIS A 132 18.31 -13.96 28.22
N ASN A 133 17.37 -14.38 29.08
CA ASN A 133 17.08 -15.78 29.31
C ASN A 133 16.06 -16.30 28.26
N PRO A 134 16.47 -17.14 27.29
CA PRO A 134 15.67 -17.45 26.10
C PRO A 134 14.56 -18.49 26.31
N LYS A 135 14.25 -18.88 27.56
CA LYS A 135 13.52 -20.12 27.87
C LYS A 135 12.02 -20.17 27.51
N SER A 136 11.43 -19.20 26.82
CA SER A 136 9.98 -19.28 26.49
C SER A 136 9.47 -18.46 25.29
N LEU A 137 10.28 -18.11 24.29
CA LEU A 137 9.78 -17.37 23.11
C LEU A 137 9.97 -18.14 21.80
N GLY A 138 8.94 -18.86 21.37
CA GLY A 138 8.91 -19.52 20.05
C GLY A 138 8.96 -18.55 18.85
N TYR A 139 8.85 -17.24 19.08
CA TYR A 139 8.90 -16.19 18.05
C TYR A 139 10.07 -15.20 18.25
N ALA A 140 11.01 -15.49 19.16
CA ALA A 140 12.07 -14.54 19.51
C ALA A 140 13.11 -14.33 18.39
N ASP A 141 13.34 -15.33 17.53
CA ASP A 141 14.53 -15.34 16.67
C ASP A 141 14.24 -15.31 15.17
N THR A 142 12.99 -15.06 14.77
CA THR A 142 12.65 -14.87 13.36
C THR A 142 12.74 -13.38 12.98
N HIS A 143 13.42 -13.08 11.88
CA HIS A 143 13.37 -11.77 11.20
C HIS A 143 11.98 -11.49 10.57
N GLU A 144 11.04 -12.42 10.72
CA GLU A 144 9.65 -12.41 10.23
C GLU A 144 8.69 -11.69 11.19
N ARG A 145 9.20 -10.92 12.18
CA ARG A 145 8.34 -10.05 13.01
C ARG A 145 7.70 -8.91 12.22
N ASN A 146 8.28 -8.59 11.08
CA ASN A 146 7.63 -7.77 10.09
C ASN A 146 6.64 -8.69 9.35
N ALA A 147 5.35 -8.45 9.51
CA ALA A 147 4.28 -9.15 8.80
C ALA A 147 4.36 -8.93 7.28
N ASP A 148 3.31 -9.35 6.57
CA ASP A 148 3.08 -9.14 5.12
C ASP A 148 3.44 -7.72 4.65
N TRP A 149 3.78 -7.58 3.36
CA TRP A 149 4.32 -6.35 2.76
C TRP A 149 5.69 -5.90 3.30
N ASN A 150 6.60 -6.85 3.50
CA ASN A 150 7.95 -6.57 3.99
C ASN A 150 9.02 -6.87 2.93
N THR A 151 9.96 -5.93 2.76
CA THR A 151 11.02 -6.02 1.75
C THR A 151 12.25 -6.80 2.19
N ASN A 152 12.33 -7.28 3.44
CA ASN A 152 13.47 -8.10 3.92
C ASN A 152 13.45 -9.54 3.37
N LYS A 153 12.27 -10.06 2.99
CA LYS A 153 12.07 -11.24 2.15
C LYS A 153 11.05 -10.83 1.11
N VAL A 154 11.46 -10.55 -0.12
CA VAL A 154 10.65 -9.99 -1.21
C VAL A 154 9.37 -10.80 -1.43
N THR A 155 8.31 -10.52 -0.68
CA THR A 155 7.06 -11.26 -0.74
C THR A 155 5.88 -10.43 -0.21
N TYR A 156 4.74 -10.55 -0.90
CA TYR A 156 3.46 -9.93 -0.53
C TYR A 156 2.90 -10.56 0.76
N VAL A 157 3.09 -11.87 0.90
CA VAL A 157 2.83 -12.64 2.12
C VAL A 157 4.19 -12.90 2.75
N GLY A 158 4.43 -12.61 4.03
CA GLY A 158 5.72 -12.73 4.73
C GLY A 158 6.33 -14.15 4.80
N VAL A 159 5.82 -15.08 3.99
CA VAL A 159 6.32 -16.43 3.75
C VAL A 159 6.85 -16.48 2.32
N GLY A 160 8.14 -16.79 2.15
CA GLY A 160 8.80 -16.96 0.86
C GLY A 160 8.04 -17.89 -0.07
N GLN A 161 7.25 -17.35 -1.00
CA GLN A 161 6.67 -18.10 -2.11
C GLN A 161 7.33 -17.65 -3.41
N ASN A 162 8.07 -18.58 -4.01
CA ASN A 162 8.61 -18.44 -5.37
C ASN A 162 7.44 -18.48 -6.35
N TRP A 163 7.31 -17.42 -7.16
CA TRP A 163 6.41 -17.42 -8.30
C TRP A 163 7.21 -17.86 -9.53
N THR A 164 6.93 -19.07 -10.03
CA THR A 164 7.27 -19.49 -11.40
C THR A 164 6.27 -18.93 -12.38
#